data_AF-A0A1G2TX91-F1
#
_entry.id   AF-A0A1G2TX91-F1
#
_cell.length_a   1.000
_cell.length_b   1.000
_cell.length_c   1.000
_cell.angle_alpha   90.00
_cell.angle_beta   90.00
_cell.angle_gamma   90.00
#
_symmetry.space_group_name_H-M   'P 1'
#
loop_
_entity.id
_entity.type
_entity.pdbx_description
1 polymer ?
#
loop_
_entity_poly.entity_id
_entity_poly.type
_entity_poly.pdbx_seq_one_letter_code
_entity_poly.pdbx_strand_id
1 'polypeptide(L)'
;MDDITIIMMTPNRVPKQWAAFHKEKLLEAVGNTPIITISSKPLDWGINLIQTEYGLINLYQQMLRGAKLATTTYVGIADDDTLYPSEHFQYRPPMDRFAYNFNRWHLFTWGEPFYFHKPRPGNGLLIASRELIVNALEKRFRINKPLSLDYMTELGSINGVIEYDGAGYISFSTHYPVVSFYHDFSMDRACRRHCKKPWPVRAFDIPKWGRAEELRKYFE
;
A
#
# COMPACT_ATOMS: atom_id res chain seq x y z
N MET A 1 -7.47 4.22 17.81
CA MET A 1 -8.39 3.61 16.82
C MET A 1 -8.17 2.14 16.99
N ASP A 2 -9.15 1.46 17.58
CA ASP A 2 -8.88 0.20 18.27
C ASP A 2 -9.48 -0.99 17.48
N ASP A 3 -10.09 -0.69 16.33
CA ASP A 3 -10.81 -1.60 15.45
C ASP A 3 -10.10 -1.84 14.11
N ILE A 4 -8.93 -1.24 13.88
CA ILE A 4 -8.10 -1.45 12.69
C ILE A 4 -6.65 -1.77 13.08
N THR A 5 -5.99 -2.66 12.33
CA THR A 5 -4.55 -2.93 12.41
C THR A 5 -3.92 -2.52 11.10
N ILE A 6 -2.81 -1.80 11.16
CA ILE A 6 -2.05 -1.41 9.97
C ILE A 6 -0.98 -2.45 9.71
N ILE A 7 -0.98 -3.02 8.50
CA ILE A 7 0.07 -3.91 8.02
C ILE A 7 0.99 -3.09 7.14
N MET A 8 2.13 -2.70 7.69
CA MET A 8 3.19 -2.04 6.92
C MET A 8 4.12 -3.09 6.33
N MET A 9 4.35 -3.05 5.03
CA MET A 9 5.24 -3.97 4.33
C MET A 9 6.43 -3.21 3.74
N THR A 10 7.63 -3.76 3.93
CA THR A 10 8.86 -3.21 3.37
C THR A 10 9.84 -4.33 3.01
N PRO A 11 10.43 -4.34 1.82
CA PRO A 11 11.59 -5.19 1.53
C PRO A 11 12.90 -4.59 2.07
N ASN A 12 12.86 -3.46 2.79
CA ASN A 12 14.00 -2.66 3.26
C ASN A 12 14.98 -2.27 2.14
N ARG A 13 14.44 -1.88 0.98
CA ARG A 13 15.24 -1.50 -0.20
C ARG A 13 15.24 -0.01 -0.51
N VAL A 14 14.27 0.74 0.01
CA VAL A 14 14.22 2.20 -0.12
C VAL A 14 15.41 2.85 0.61
N PRO A 15 15.83 4.06 0.21
CA PRO A 15 16.92 4.78 0.87
C PRO A 15 16.68 4.96 2.37
N LYS A 16 17.75 4.98 3.17
CA LYS A 16 17.65 5.09 4.64
C LYS A 16 16.98 6.40 5.08
N GLN A 17 17.29 7.49 4.39
CA GLN A 17 16.68 8.80 4.65
C GLN A 17 15.17 8.75 4.43
N TRP A 18 14.74 8.16 3.31
CA TRP A 18 13.32 7.94 3.04
C TRP A 18 12.67 7.03 4.08
N ALA A 19 13.29 5.91 4.42
CA ALA A 19 12.73 4.97 5.40
C ALA A 19 12.48 5.63 6.76
N ALA A 20 13.38 6.52 7.20
CA ALA A 20 13.21 7.29 8.43
C ALA A 20 12.06 8.30 8.33
N PHE A 21 12.03 9.09 7.25
CA PHE A 21 10.96 10.06 6.97
C PHE A 21 9.59 9.38 6.85
N HIS A 22 9.51 8.28 6.11
CA HIS A 22 8.30 7.48 5.95
C HIS A 22 7.83 6.90 7.30
N LYS A 23 8.73 6.36 8.13
CA LYS A 23 8.37 5.87 9.48
C LYS A 23 7.74 6.99 10.31
N GLU A 24 8.34 8.17 10.33
CA GLU A 24 7.79 9.34 11.02
C GLU A 24 6.38 9.67 10.52
N LYS A 25 6.19 9.83 9.20
CA LYS A 25 4.89 10.20 8.63
C LYS A 25 3.83 9.12 8.76
N LEU A 26 4.20 7.85 8.71
CA LEU A 26 3.26 6.77 8.95
C LEU A 26 2.82 6.74 10.41
N LEU A 27 3.75 6.90 11.36
CA LEU A 27 3.43 6.98 12.79
C LEU A 27 2.52 8.17 13.12
N GLU A 28 2.74 9.33 12.49
CA GLU A 28 1.81 10.47 12.57
C GLU A 28 0.41 10.12 12.04
N ALA A 29 0.33 9.43 10.90
CA ALA A 29 -0.95 9.09 10.26
C ALA A 29 -1.76 8.06 11.05
N VAL A 30 -1.09 7.06 11.65
CA VAL A 30 -1.74 5.95 12.36
C VAL A 30 -1.99 6.27 13.84
N GLY A 31 -1.24 7.19 14.44
CA GLY A 31 -1.34 7.52 15.87
C GLY A 31 -1.13 6.27 16.75
N ASN A 32 -2.07 5.99 17.65
CA ASN A 32 -2.01 4.85 18.57
C ASN A 32 -2.55 3.53 17.98
N THR A 33 -2.82 3.48 16.67
CA THR A 33 -3.36 2.29 16.01
C THR A 33 -2.33 1.15 16.02
N PRO A 34 -2.73 -0.11 16.31
CA PRO A 34 -1.83 -1.26 16.22
C PRO A 34 -1.16 -1.37 14.84
N ILE A 35 0.14 -1.65 14.84
CA ILE A 35 0.92 -1.86 13.61
C ILE A 35 1.57 -3.24 13.65
N ILE A 36 1.44 -3.97 12.54
CA ILE A 36 2.26 -5.13 12.21
C ILE A 36 3.20 -4.69 11.09
N THR A 37 4.51 -4.79 11.32
CA THR A 37 5.52 -4.51 10.30
C THR A 37 6.02 -5.81 9.71
N ILE A 38 6.12 -5.89 8.39
CA ILE A 38 6.64 -7.07 7.69
C ILE A 38 7.85 -6.67 6.84
N SER A 39 9.02 -7.13 7.24
CA SER A 39 10.29 -6.57 6.77
C SER A 39 11.37 -7.61 6.50
N SER A 40 12.30 -7.32 5.59
CA SER A 40 13.48 -8.17 5.34
C SER A 40 14.55 -8.06 6.42
N LYS A 41 14.48 -7.04 7.27
CA LYS A 41 15.37 -6.78 8.40
C LYS A 41 14.55 -6.50 9.66
N PRO A 42 15.06 -6.82 10.86
CA PRO A 42 14.38 -6.47 12.10
C PRO A 42 14.04 -4.97 12.18
N LEU A 43 12.81 -4.69 12.61
CA LEU A 43 12.34 -3.34 12.91
C LEU A 43 11.93 -3.24 14.38
N ASP A 44 12.13 -2.06 14.97
CA ASP A 44 11.95 -1.75 16.39
C ASP A 44 10.57 -1.17 16.72
N TRP A 45 9.56 -1.38 15.86
CA TRP A 45 8.24 -0.77 16.01
C TRP A 45 7.12 -1.66 15.48
N GLY A 46 6.01 -1.65 16.21
CA GLY A 46 4.90 -2.59 16.02
C GLY A 46 5.30 -4.03 16.34
N ILE A 47 4.45 -4.97 15.95
CA ILE A 47 4.83 -6.39 15.94
C ILE A 47 5.58 -6.65 14.63
N ASN A 48 6.86 -7.03 14.71
CA ASN A 48 7.68 -7.24 13.54
C ASN A 48 7.73 -8.70 13.08
N LEU A 49 7.43 -8.91 11.80
CA LEU A 49 7.49 -10.19 11.10
C LEU A 49 8.59 -10.15 10.03
N ILE A 50 9.54 -11.08 10.09
CA ILE A 50 10.60 -11.16 9.08
C ILE A 50 10.10 -11.87 7.81
N GLN A 51 10.44 -11.33 6.64
CA GLN A 51 10.27 -11.96 5.33
C GLN A 51 11.63 -12.18 4.65
N THR A 52 11.78 -13.28 3.94
CA THR A 52 13.05 -13.66 3.27
C THR A 52 12.99 -13.55 1.75
N GLU A 53 11.79 -13.50 1.17
CA GLU A 53 11.59 -13.46 -0.27
C GLU A 53 11.24 -12.05 -0.76
N TYR A 54 11.50 -11.78 -2.03
CA TYR A 54 11.13 -10.54 -2.70
C TYR A 54 10.36 -10.84 -3.97
N GLY A 55 9.21 -10.19 -4.15
CA GLY A 55 8.39 -10.34 -5.35
C GLY A 55 6.90 -10.24 -5.06
N LEU A 56 6.13 -10.14 -6.14
CA LEU A 56 4.70 -9.86 -6.06
C LEU A 56 3.90 -11.03 -5.46
N ILE A 57 4.33 -12.28 -5.63
CA ILE A 57 3.70 -13.44 -4.95
C ILE A 57 3.89 -13.31 -3.43
N ASN A 58 5.12 -13.02 -3.02
CA ASN A 58 5.46 -12.83 -1.62
C ASN A 58 4.71 -11.64 -1.00
N LEU A 59 4.44 -10.56 -1.75
CA LEU A 59 3.57 -9.47 -1.29
C LEU A 59 2.22 -9.97 -0.78
N TYR A 60 1.50 -10.77 -1.58
CA TYR A 60 0.21 -11.34 -1.17
C TYR A 60 0.34 -12.33 -0.02
N GLN A 61 1.45 -13.07 0.07
CA GLN A 61 1.71 -13.96 1.22
C GLN A 61 1.89 -13.14 2.50
N GLN A 62 2.61 -12.01 2.43
CA GLN A 62 2.82 -11.12 3.57
C GLN A 62 1.53 -10.42 3.98
N MET A 63 0.70 -9.97 3.03
CA MET A 63 -0.64 -9.46 3.33
C MET A 63 -1.48 -10.48 4.11
N LEU A 64 -1.49 -11.75 3.67
CA LEU A 64 -2.21 -12.81 4.38
C LEU A 64 -1.61 -13.07 5.78
N ARG A 65 -0.27 -13.10 5.90
CA ARG A 65 0.42 -13.32 7.17
C ARG A 65 0.08 -12.23 8.19
N GLY A 66 0.14 -10.97 7.77
CA GLY A 66 -0.23 -9.84 8.62
C GLY A 66 -1.71 -9.86 8.98
N ALA A 67 -2.61 -10.15 8.03
CA ALA A 67 -4.06 -10.19 8.28
C ALA A 67 -4.46 -11.32 9.24
N LYS A 68 -3.76 -12.46 9.21
CA LYS A 68 -3.96 -13.55 10.18
C LYS A 68 -3.46 -13.21 11.58
N LEU A 69 -2.42 -12.38 11.69
CA LEU A 69 -1.86 -11.96 12.97
C LEU A 69 -2.64 -10.79 13.59
N ALA A 70 -3.27 -9.96 12.77
CA ALA A 70 -4.14 -8.87 13.23
C ALA A 70 -5.30 -9.41 14.07
N THR A 71 -5.62 -8.73 15.17
CA THR A 71 -6.72 -9.09 16.08
C THR A 71 -7.94 -8.18 15.94
N THR A 72 -7.83 -7.11 15.15
CA THR A 72 -8.88 -6.12 14.96
C THR A 72 -9.84 -6.49 13.83
N THR A 73 -10.98 -5.81 13.77
CA THR A 73 -12.02 -6.02 12.75
C THR A 73 -11.53 -5.68 11.34
N TYR A 74 -10.85 -4.53 11.21
CA TYR A 74 -10.35 -4.02 9.95
C TYR A 74 -8.83 -4.18 9.85
N VAL A 75 -8.35 -4.21 8.61
CA VAL A 75 -6.95 -4.15 8.27
C VAL A 75 -6.76 -3.06 7.22
N GLY A 76 -5.74 -2.22 7.43
CA GLY A 76 -5.23 -1.27 6.43
C GLY A 76 -3.83 -1.69 5.98
N ILE A 77 -3.54 -1.59 4.69
CA ILE A 77 -2.22 -1.92 4.15
C ILE A 77 -1.42 -0.63 3.92
N ALA A 78 -0.13 -0.65 4.30
CA ALA A 78 0.81 0.44 4.04
C ALA A 78 2.05 -0.08 3.30
N ASP A 79 2.43 0.58 2.21
CA ASP A 79 3.65 0.31 1.45
C ASP A 79 4.76 1.30 1.86
N ASP A 80 6.02 0.86 1.86
CA ASP A 80 7.18 1.67 2.29
C ASP A 80 7.59 2.78 1.34
N ASP A 81 6.90 2.93 0.21
CA ASP A 81 7.09 3.97 -0.81
C ASP A 81 5.91 4.97 -0.85
N THR A 82 5.03 4.95 0.15
CA THR A 82 3.77 5.69 0.11
C THR A 82 3.51 6.50 1.40
N LEU A 83 3.09 7.76 1.26
CA LEU A 83 2.71 8.66 2.36
C LEU A 83 1.20 8.74 2.51
N TYR A 84 0.74 8.72 3.75
CA TYR A 84 -0.68 8.60 4.09
C TYR A 84 -1.18 9.80 4.91
N PRO A 85 -2.34 10.38 4.59
CA PRO A 85 -3.06 11.20 5.54
C PRO A 85 -3.74 10.32 6.59
N SER A 86 -3.93 10.83 7.82
CA SER A 86 -4.60 10.09 8.90
C SER A 86 -6.02 9.66 8.53
N GLU A 87 -6.73 10.48 7.76
CA GLU A 87 -8.07 10.19 7.22
C GLU A 87 -8.13 8.89 6.42
N HIS A 88 -7.01 8.46 5.81
CA HIS A 88 -6.96 7.20 5.09
C HIS A 88 -7.31 6.05 6.02
N PHE A 89 -6.63 5.95 7.16
CA PHE A 89 -6.82 4.87 8.14
C PHE A 89 -8.04 5.07 9.05
N GLN A 90 -8.74 6.20 8.94
CA GLN A 90 -10.01 6.46 9.62
C GLN A 90 -11.22 5.90 8.85
N TYR A 91 -11.06 5.60 7.55
CA TYR A 91 -12.15 5.06 6.75
C TYR A 91 -12.54 3.65 7.20
N ARG A 92 -13.85 3.37 7.22
CA ARG A 92 -14.42 2.06 7.59
C ARG A 92 -15.35 1.58 6.48
N PRO A 93 -14.88 0.64 5.63
CA PRO A 93 -15.74 0.13 4.56
C PRO A 93 -16.83 -0.81 5.07
N PRO A 94 -17.84 -1.06 4.22
CA PRO A 94 -18.70 -2.22 4.36
C PRO A 94 -17.87 -3.50 4.51
N MET A 95 -18.36 -4.44 5.32
CA MET A 95 -17.63 -5.67 5.65
C MET A 95 -17.38 -6.60 4.45
N ASP A 96 -18.19 -6.45 3.40
CA ASP A 96 -18.18 -7.22 2.15
C ASP A 96 -17.48 -6.48 1.00
N ARG A 97 -16.64 -5.48 1.28
CA ARG A 97 -15.95 -4.69 0.25
C ARG A 97 -14.47 -4.48 0.54
N PHE A 98 -13.67 -4.51 -0.52
CA PHE A 98 -12.31 -3.99 -0.52
C PHE A 98 -12.36 -2.49 -0.83
N ALA A 99 -11.83 -1.64 0.04
CA ALA A 99 -11.83 -0.20 -0.20
C ALA A 99 -10.46 0.30 -0.62
N TYR A 100 -10.42 1.14 -1.64
CA TYR A 100 -9.19 1.77 -2.12
C TYR A 100 -9.33 3.29 -2.14
N ASN A 101 -8.35 3.99 -1.58
CA ASN A 101 -8.32 5.45 -1.62
C ASN A 101 -7.91 5.95 -3.02
N PHE A 102 -8.85 6.55 -3.75
CA PHE A 102 -8.63 7.06 -5.10
C PHE A 102 -8.12 8.51 -5.13
N ASN A 103 -8.01 9.17 -3.97
CA ASN A 103 -7.24 10.41 -3.88
C ASN A 103 -5.73 10.09 -3.76
N ARG A 104 -5.19 9.42 -4.79
CA ARG A 104 -3.78 9.02 -4.87
C ARG A 104 -3.05 9.81 -5.94
N TRP A 105 -1.97 10.42 -5.52
CA TRP A 105 -0.99 11.07 -6.38
C TRP A 105 0.30 10.25 -6.39
N HIS A 106 1.05 10.42 -7.47
CA HIS A 106 2.35 9.78 -7.63
C HIS A 106 3.43 10.80 -7.90
N LEU A 107 4.65 10.44 -7.52
CA LEU A 107 5.86 11.21 -7.79
C LEU A 107 6.95 10.28 -8.32
N PHE A 108 7.62 10.68 -9.41
CA PHE A 108 8.79 9.97 -9.91
C PHE A 108 10.03 10.37 -9.13
N THR A 109 10.87 9.41 -8.75
CA THR A 109 12.23 9.69 -8.22
C THR A 109 13.23 10.01 -9.33
N TRP A 110 12.78 10.14 -10.58
CA TRP A 110 13.58 10.48 -11.75
C TRP A 110 12.91 11.59 -12.56
N GLY A 111 13.69 12.25 -13.41
CA GLY A 111 13.19 13.33 -14.27
C GLY A 111 12.81 14.60 -13.51
N GLU A 112 11.90 15.37 -14.06
CA GLU A 112 11.39 16.60 -13.44
C GLU A 112 10.42 16.26 -12.30
N PRO A 113 10.59 16.86 -11.10
CA PRO A 113 9.73 16.56 -9.95
C PRO A 113 8.36 17.25 -10.08
N PHE A 114 7.33 16.47 -10.34
CA PHE A 114 5.93 16.88 -10.21
C PHE A 114 5.07 15.70 -9.74
N TYR A 115 3.96 16.02 -9.09
CA TYR A 115 2.92 15.05 -8.77
C TYR A 115 2.03 14.79 -9.98
N PHE A 116 1.49 13.58 -10.11
CA PHE A 116 0.41 13.28 -11.05
C PHE A 116 -0.65 12.39 -10.43
N HIS A 117 -1.93 12.70 -10.70
CA HIS A 117 -3.07 12.00 -10.11
C HIS A 117 -3.38 10.70 -10.86
N LYS A 118 -3.49 9.59 -10.12
CA LYS A 118 -3.80 8.26 -10.67
C LYS A 118 -4.80 7.54 -9.77
N PRO A 119 -6.11 7.75 -9.98
CA PRO A 119 -7.18 7.17 -9.16
C PRO A 119 -7.42 5.70 -9.58
N ARG A 120 -6.58 4.80 -9.09
CA ARG A 120 -6.71 3.35 -9.32
C ARG A 120 -6.42 2.57 -8.03
N PRO A 121 -6.94 1.33 -7.92
CA PRO A 121 -6.55 0.44 -6.84
C PRO A 121 -5.03 0.27 -6.76
N GLY A 122 -4.55 0.02 -5.54
CA GLY A 122 -3.17 -0.35 -5.26
C GLY A 122 -3.14 -0.99 -3.88
N ASN A 123 -2.28 -1.98 -3.69
CA ASN A 123 -2.25 -2.76 -2.44
C ASN A 123 -2.05 -1.88 -1.20
N GLY A 124 -1.10 -0.94 -1.22
CA GLY A 124 -0.93 0.05 -0.16
C GLY A 124 -2.07 1.06 0.01
N LEU A 125 -3.19 0.99 -0.73
CA LEU A 125 -4.36 1.83 -0.50
C LEU A 125 -5.54 1.05 0.10
N LEU A 126 -5.34 -0.24 0.36
CA LEU A 126 -6.40 -1.17 0.73
C LEU A 126 -6.78 -0.98 2.19
N ILE A 127 -8.08 -0.85 2.43
CA ILE A 127 -8.72 -1.08 3.73
C ILE A 127 -9.88 -2.04 3.52
N ALA A 128 -9.97 -3.09 4.33
CA ALA A 128 -11.07 -4.04 4.31
C ALA A 128 -11.23 -4.72 5.67
N SER A 129 -12.31 -5.50 5.83
CA SER A 129 -12.42 -6.39 6.98
C SER A 129 -11.30 -7.44 6.93
N ARG A 130 -10.74 -7.74 8.11
CA ARG A 130 -9.67 -8.74 8.27
C ARG A 130 -10.08 -10.09 7.69
N GLU A 131 -11.30 -10.52 7.98
CA GLU A 131 -11.84 -11.81 7.53
C GLU A 131 -11.96 -11.88 6.01
N LEU A 132 -12.39 -10.80 5.36
CA LEU A 132 -12.50 -10.76 3.90
C LEU A 132 -11.12 -10.91 3.24
N ILE A 133 -10.09 -10.21 3.73
CA ILE A 133 -8.72 -10.35 3.22
C ILE A 133 -8.20 -11.78 3.40
N VAL A 134 -8.37 -12.36 4.59
CA VAL A 134 -7.91 -13.72 4.89
C VAL A 134 -8.59 -14.73 3.97
N ASN A 135 -9.93 -14.70 3.88
CA ASN A 135 -10.70 -15.62 3.06
C ASN A 135 -10.35 -15.52 1.58
N ALA A 136 -10.24 -14.29 1.05
CA ALA A 136 -9.89 -14.06 -0.35
C ALA A 136 -8.49 -14.60 -0.69
N LEU A 137 -7.49 -14.23 0.11
CA LEU A 137 -6.11 -14.66 -0.15
C LEU A 137 -5.93 -16.16 0.05
N GLU A 138 -6.49 -16.77 1.10
CA GLU A 138 -6.45 -18.23 1.27
C GLU A 138 -7.07 -18.96 0.09
N LYS A 139 -8.21 -18.47 -0.43
CA LYS A 139 -8.86 -19.05 -1.60
C LYS A 139 -7.99 -18.92 -2.85
N ARG A 140 -7.36 -17.75 -3.10
CA ARG A 140 -6.38 -17.58 -4.19
C ARG A 140 -5.22 -18.58 -4.07
N PHE A 141 -4.59 -18.67 -2.89
CA PHE A 141 -3.46 -19.58 -2.64
C PHE A 141 -3.85 -21.07 -2.69
N ARG A 142 -5.12 -21.42 -2.47
CA ARG A 142 -5.60 -22.80 -2.60
C ARG A 142 -5.78 -23.21 -4.06
N ILE A 143 -6.28 -22.30 -4.89
CA ILE A 143 -6.61 -22.57 -6.30
C ILE A 143 -5.35 -22.54 -7.17
N ASN A 144 -4.34 -21.73 -6.80
CA ASN A 144 -3.19 -21.49 -7.67
C ASN A 144 -1.87 -21.48 -6.88
N LYS A 145 -1.10 -22.59 -6.97
CA LYS A 145 0.23 -22.72 -6.36
C LYS A 145 1.28 -23.04 -7.43
N PRO A 146 2.23 -22.11 -7.73
CA PRO A 146 2.30 -20.71 -7.28
C PRO A 146 1.19 -19.84 -7.91
N LEU A 147 0.85 -18.67 -7.33
CA LEU A 147 -0.10 -17.77 -7.99
C LEU A 147 0.42 -17.39 -9.38
N SER A 148 -0.39 -17.67 -10.41
CA SER A 148 -0.15 -17.14 -11.75
C SER A 148 -0.44 -15.64 -11.78
N LEU A 149 0.15 -14.96 -12.76
CA LEU A 149 0.05 -13.51 -12.93
C LEU A 149 -1.39 -12.99 -12.97
N ASP A 150 -2.34 -13.79 -13.46
CA ASP A 150 -3.76 -13.43 -13.55
C ASP A 150 -4.40 -13.18 -12.18
N TYR A 151 -3.86 -13.80 -11.13
CA TYR A 151 -4.34 -13.69 -9.75
C TYR A 151 -3.48 -12.76 -8.90
N MET A 152 -2.49 -12.09 -9.51
CA MET A 152 -1.58 -11.17 -8.85
C MET A 152 -2.05 -9.71 -8.99
N THR A 153 -3.37 -9.52 -9.02
CA THR A 153 -4.06 -8.23 -9.14
C THR A 153 -4.67 -7.81 -7.81
N GLU A 154 -4.96 -6.52 -7.65
CA GLU A 154 -5.56 -5.98 -6.44
C GLU A 154 -6.84 -6.74 -6.07
N LEU A 155 -7.09 -6.92 -4.76
CA LEU A 155 -8.28 -7.63 -4.28
C LEU A 155 -9.56 -6.95 -4.79
N GLY A 156 -10.44 -7.74 -5.42
CA GLY A 156 -11.71 -7.32 -5.99
C GLY A 156 -11.66 -6.65 -7.37
N SER A 157 -10.48 -6.46 -8.00
CA SER A 157 -10.33 -5.54 -9.14
C SER A 157 -10.52 -6.12 -10.56
N ILE A 158 -10.96 -7.37 -10.76
CA ILE A 158 -11.20 -7.97 -12.09
C ILE A 158 -12.44 -8.87 -12.06
N ASN A 159 -13.25 -8.85 -13.14
CA ASN A 159 -14.50 -9.63 -13.27
C ASN A 159 -14.32 -11.15 -13.05
N GLY A 160 -13.18 -11.74 -13.44
CA GLY A 160 -12.86 -13.15 -13.15
C GLY A 160 -12.29 -13.39 -11.74
N VAL A 161 -11.86 -12.33 -11.04
CA VAL A 161 -11.23 -12.41 -9.71
C VAL A 161 -12.24 -12.19 -8.59
N ILE A 162 -13.35 -11.49 -8.84
CA ILE A 162 -14.47 -11.36 -7.89
C ILE A 162 -15.02 -12.75 -7.50
N GLU A 163 -15.06 -13.71 -8.43
CA GLU A 163 -15.46 -15.10 -8.13
C GLU A 163 -14.54 -15.76 -7.10
N TYR A 164 -13.26 -15.37 -7.04
CA TYR A 164 -12.28 -15.89 -6.09
C TYR A 164 -12.30 -15.11 -4.78
N ASP A 165 -12.28 -13.79 -4.84
CA ASP A 165 -12.17 -12.93 -3.66
C ASP A 165 -13.47 -12.83 -2.86
N GLY A 166 -14.60 -13.22 -3.47
CA GLY A 166 -15.92 -13.22 -2.82
C GLY A 166 -16.53 -11.83 -2.67
N ALA A 167 -15.82 -10.78 -3.07
CA ALA A 167 -16.26 -9.39 -3.00
C ALA A 167 -15.62 -8.54 -4.10
N GLY A 168 -16.34 -7.51 -4.53
CA GLY A 168 -15.79 -6.44 -5.36
C GLY A 168 -15.17 -5.32 -4.52
N TYR A 169 -14.49 -4.40 -5.18
CA TYR A 169 -13.96 -3.21 -4.52
C TYR A 169 -14.89 -2.00 -4.61
N ILE A 170 -14.70 -1.05 -3.69
CA ILE A 170 -15.24 0.30 -3.74
C ILE A 170 -14.10 1.31 -3.70
N SER A 171 -14.31 2.49 -4.26
CA SER A 171 -13.41 3.62 -4.07
C SER A 171 -13.91 4.51 -2.94
N PHE A 172 -12.96 5.14 -2.24
CA PHE A 172 -13.22 6.26 -1.36
C PHE A 172 -12.18 7.36 -1.62
N SER A 173 -12.34 8.51 -0.99
CA SER A 173 -11.39 9.62 -1.11
C SER A 173 -11.29 10.37 0.21
N THR A 174 -10.07 10.76 0.53
CA THR A 174 -9.73 11.62 1.67
C THR A 174 -9.62 13.07 1.22
N HIS A 175 -9.69 14.03 2.14
CA HIS A 175 -9.47 15.44 1.89
C HIS A 175 -8.04 15.69 1.41
N TYR A 176 -7.05 15.15 2.13
CA TYR A 176 -5.65 15.16 1.70
C TYR A 176 -5.31 13.92 0.87
N PRO A 177 -4.39 14.00 -0.11
CA PRO A 177 -4.06 12.86 -0.95
C PRO A 177 -3.11 11.87 -0.27
N VAL A 178 -3.15 10.62 -0.71
CA VAL A 178 -2.05 9.65 -0.55
C VAL A 178 -1.00 9.92 -1.64
N VAL A 179 0.29 9.81 -1.32
CA VAL A 179 1.38 10.05 -2.29
C VAL A 179 2.26 8.81 -2.39
N SER A 180 2.30 8.16 -3.55
CA SER A 180 3.18 7.01 -3.79
C SER A 180 4.34 7.34 -4.71
N PHE A 181 5.51 6.81 -4.41
CA PHE A 181 6.71 7.05 -5.17
C PHE A 181 6.89 5.96 -6.23
N TYR A 182 7.34 6.38 -7.41
CA TYR A 182 7.88 5.47 -8.39
C TYR A 182 9.40 5.57 -8.36
N HIS A 183 10.05 4.44 -8.08
CA HIS A 183 11.47 4.38 -7.77
C HIS A 183 12.14 3.10 -8.29
N ASP A 184 13.47 3.09 -8.32
CA ASP A 184 14.30 1.99 -8.86
C ASP A 184 14.29 0.70 -8.03
N PHE A 185 13.88 0.82 -6.78
CA PHE A 185 13.80 -0.32 -5.87
C PHE A 185 12.47 -1.08 -5.96
N SER A 186 11.51 -0.61 -6.78
CA SER A 186 10.18 -1.18 -6.91
C SER A 186 10.18 -2.60 -7.51
N MET A 187 9.17 -3.41 -7.19
CA MET A 187 8.93 -4.71 -7.84
C MET A 187 8.50 -4.56 -9.31
N ASP A 188 7.98 -3.40 -9.69
CA ASP A 188 7.51 -3.13 -11.04
C ASP A 188 8.69 -2.86 -12.00
N ARG A 189 8.81 -3.72 -13.02
CA ARG A 189 9.84 -3.60 -14.06
C ARG A 189 9.76 -2.27 -14.81
N ALA A 190 8.57 -1.71 -15.00
CA ALA A 190 8.40 -0.44 -15.68
C ALA A 190 8.89 0.75 -14.85
N CYS A 191 8.81 0.66 -13.52
CA CYS A 191 9.42 1.65 -12.63
C CYS A 191 10.95 1.59 -12.76
N ARG A 192 11.56 0.40 -12.66
CA ARG A 192 13.03 0.24 -12.77
C ARG A 192 13.64 0.59 -14.12
N ARG A 193 12.82 0.69 -15.17
CA ARG A 193 13.23 1.09 -16.53
C ARG A 193 12.85 2.52 -16.87
N HIS A 194 12.30 3.26 -15.91
CA HIS A 194 11.80 4.62 -16.07
C HIS A 194 10.82 4.78 -17.25
N CYS A 195 10.05 3.74 -17.57
CA CYS A 195 9.13 3.76 -18.73
C CYS A 195 7.66 3.98 -18.35
N LYS A 196 7.38 4.17 -17.05
CA LYS A 196 6.08 4.64 -16.58
C LYS A 196 5.82 6.06 -17.12
N LYS A 197 4.59 6.28 -17.59
CA LYS A 197 4.15 7.60 -18.05
C LYS A 197 3.29 8.27 -16.98
N PRO A 198 3.47 9.59 -16.73
CA PRO A 198 2.60 10.34 -15.84
C PRO A 198 1.19 10.39 -16.41
N TRP A 199 0.20 10.53 -15.52
CA TRP A 199 -1.17 10.81 -15.91
C TRP A 199 -1.38 12.29 -16.28
N PRO A 200 -2.48 12.65 -16.96
CA PRO A 200 -2.67 14.00 -17.50
C PRO A 200 -2.74 15.09 -16.43
N VAL A 201 -3.35 14.81 -15.28
CA VAL A 201 -3.49 15.77 -14.18
C VAL A 201 -2.18 15.82 -13.39
N ARG A 202 -1.56 17.00 -13.36
CA ARG A 202 -0.24 17.24 -12.75
C ARG A 202 -0.27 18.44 -11.82
N ALA A 203 0.59 18.43 -10.81
CA ALA A 203 0.77 19.54 -9.89
C ALA A 203 2.22 19.59 -9.39
N PHE A 204 2.79 20.79 -9.21
CA PHE A 204 4.11 20.96 -8.59
C PHE A 204 4.03 21.06 -7.06
N ASP A 205 2.83 21.34 -6.53
CA ASP A 205 2.53 21.49 -5.11
C ASP A 205 1.13 20.91 -4.84
N ILE A 206 0.97 20.20 -3.74
CA ILE A 206 -0.33 19.68 -3.29
C ILE A 206 -0.52 19.93 -1.79
N PRO A 207 -1.78 20.12 -1.33
CA PRO A 207 -2.08 20.27 0.09
C PRO A 207 -1.47 19.15 0.93
N LYS A 208 -1.03 19.49 2.16
CA LYS A 208 -0.34 18.63 3.15
C LYS A 208 1.10 18.23 2.79
N TRP A 209 1.41 17.95 1.53
CA TRP A 209 2.73 17.43 1.13
C TRP A 209 3.66 18.49 0.52
N GLY A 210 3.13 19.66 0.18
CA GLY A 210 3.90 20.78 -0.33
C GLY A 210 4.45 20.51 -1.73
N ARG A 211 5.62 21.08 -2.03
CA ARG A 211 6.27 20.98 -3.34
C ARG A 211 6.85 19.60 -3.60
N ALA A 212 6.63 19.08 -4.81
CA ALA A 212 7.16 17.80 -5.28
C ALA A 212 8.68 17.71 -5.16
N GLU A 213 9.37 18.80 -5.52
CA GLU A 213 10.83 18.91 -5.45
C GLU A 213 11.36 18.72 -4.03
N GLU A 214 10.72 19.35 -3.03
CA GLU A 214 11.15 19.24 -1.63
C GLU A 214 10.88 17.84 -1.08
N LEU A 215 9.73 17.25 -1.44
CA LEU A 215 9.40 15.91 -0.99
C LEU A 215 10.33 14.85 -1.60
N ARG A 216 10.76 15.03 -2.86
CA ARG A 216 11.66 14.09 -3.54
C ARG A 216 13.04 14.01 -2.89
N LYS A 217 13.55 15.10 -2.31
CA LYS A 217 14.85 15.13 -1.61
C LYS A 217 14.98 14.10 -0.48
N TYR A 218 13.87 13.64 0.10
CA TYR A 218 13.91 12.57 1.10
C TYR A 218 14.19 11.18 0.49
N PHE A 219 13.96 11.01 -0.81
CA PHE A 219 14.16 9.77 -1.56
C PHE A 219 15.47 9.74 -2.34
N GLU A 220 16.19 10.86 -2.42
CA GLU A 220 17.50 10.95 -3.10
C GLU A 220 18.65 10.38 -2.25
#